data_AF-A0A972DQI7-F1
#
_entry.id   AF-A0A972DQI7-F1
#
_cell.length_a   1.000
_cell.length_b   1.000
_cell.length_c   1.000
_cell.angle_alpha   90.00
_cell.angle_beta   90.00
_cell.angle_gamma   90.00
#
_symmetry.space_group_name_H-M   'P 1'
#
loop_
_entity.id
_entity.type
_entity.pdbx_description
1 polymer ?
#
loop_
_entity_poly.entity_id
_entity_poly.type
_entity_poly.pdbx_seq_one_letter_code
_entity_poly.pdbx_strand_id
1 'polypeptide(L)'
;MYRLLTGATGLLGSYLVRDLAAAEIPTIALVRPSRFADPASRVDAILTHWEDEWGRSLLRPIVMEGDITQPLLGLERTDVNWLRRNCNRLLHSAASLTFEEKNGEPWRSNVDGTQHVLDLCGEAQIPYLEYVSTAYTCGLRNGTILESELDVGQDFGNDYERSKVAAEGLVRDARHLSAYTVFRPSIIVGDSRTGYTTTFHGFYTPLRVAGALLSAVRLEDALNFDYLALLGMSGSERKNFVPVDWVSRALLAISSRGPLANQTYALTSPAPVEVGRLRRLFEQVVRGRQGPMEGQSGSRVGTDLAGGNGRSPGLDAFGTRFVEQFAVYRSYWRDDPDFDTSNTQRVIADIPCPQITDPVLQMLCEYAIESNFGFPPPRLEPLEFSARDWLAQFPASQSASGSDADGFGLVVTGRGGGSWHISEDGDGNLHASPGGAQARLRARLNSESLFALVSGRTTWEGAMAQGRVLLMGQVEEAGRLEAFFGAAPIGKGRTGR
;
A
#
# COMPACT_ATOMS: atom_id res chain seq x y z
N MET A 1 20.46 -8.88 2.75
CA MET A 1 20.09 -7.46 2.71
C MET A 1 18.57 -7.31 2.69
N TYR A 2 18.05 -6.35 3.44
CA TYR A 2 16.66 -5.94 3.51
C TYR A 2 16.30 -4.93 2.42
N ARG A 3 15.01 -4.83 2.12
CA ARG A 3 14.41 -3.76 1.31
C ARG A 3 13.63 -2.79 2.20
N LEU A 4 13.92 -1.50 2.09
CA LEU A 4 13.16 -0.45 2.77
C LEU A 4 11.97 -0.02 1.91
N LEU A 5 10.76 -0.09 2.44
CA LEU A 5 9.52 0.31 1.78
C LEU A 5 8.94 1.54 2.48
N THR A 6 8.70 2.60 1.72
CA THR A 6 7.90 3.75 2.17
C THR A 6 6.48 3.65 1.61
N GLY A 7 5.50 4.20 2.33
CA GLY A 7 4.10 4.20 1.88
C GLY A 7 3.38 2.88 2.12
N ALA A 8 3.94 2.03 3.00
CA ALA A 8 3.46 0.68 3.33
C ALA A 8 1.98 0.60 3.74
N THR A 9 1.39 1.71 4.23
CA THR A 9 0.00 1.77 4.67
C THR A 9 -0.97 2.38 3.65
N GLY A 10 -0.50 2.73 2.45
CA GLY A 10 -1.34 3.14 1.33
C GLY A 10 -1.90 1.93 0.55
N LEU A 11 -2.75 2.18 -0.46
CA LEU A 11 -3.34 1.10 -1.27
C LEU A 11 -2.29 0.20 -1.92
N LEU A 12 -1.39 0.75 -2.75
CA LEU A 12 -0.35 -0.05 -3.37
C LEU A 12 0.65 -0.59 -2.33
N GLY A 13 0.99 0.22 -1.32
CA GLY A 13 1.92 -0.17 -0.28
C GLY A 13 1.47 -1.38 0.53
N SER A 14 0.18 -1.51 0.85
CA SER A 14 -0.33 -2.65 1.61
C SER A 14 -0.23 -3.97 0.82
N TYR A 15 -0.42 -3.89 -0.50
CA TYR A 15 -0.20 -5.01 -1.43
C TYR A 15 1.29 -5.33 -1.60
N LEU A 16 2.16 -4.32 -1.66
CA LEU A 16 3.61 -4.54 -1.67
C LEU A 16 4.08 -5.21 -0.38
N VAL A 17 3.59 -4.78 0.78
CA VAL A 17 3.87 -5.45 2.07
C VAL A 17 3.42 -6.90 2.03
N ARG A 18 2.19 -7.17 1.56
CA ARG A 18 1.65 -8.53 1.39
C ARG A 18 2.54 -9.38 0.50
N ASP A 19 2.86 -8.91 -0.70
CA ASP A 19 3.58 -9.70 -1.69
C ASP A 19 5.06 -9.90 -1.32
N LEU A 20 5.71 -8.91 -0.71
CA LEU A 20 7.05 -9.05 -0.14
C LEU A 20 7.07 -10.06 1.01
N ALA A 21 6.07 -10.02 1.90
CA ALA A 21 5.93 -10.98 3.00
C ALA A 21 5.67 -12.40 2.49
N ALA A 22 4.81 -12.55 1.47
CA ALA A 22 4.49 -13.82 0.84
C ALA A 22 5.68 -14.42 0.08
N ALA A 23 6.53 -13.58 -0.50
CA ALA A 23 7.78 -13.97 -1.14
C ALA A 23 8.95 -14.15 -0.15
N GLU A 24 8.69 -13.97 1.16
CA GLU A 24 9.69 -14.02 2.24
C GLU A 24 10.89 -13.10 2.03
N ILE A 25 10.67 -11.96 1.37
CA ILE A 25 11.70 -10.95 1.14
C ILE A 25 11.84 -10.13 2.43
N PRO A 26 13.03 -10.11 3.07
CA PRO A 26 13.25 -9.32 4.27
C PRO A 26 12.97 -7.84 4.00
N THR A 27 11.97 -7.31 4.68
CA THR A 27 11.44 -5.96 4.40
C THR A 27 11.46 -5.12 5.66
N ILE A 28 11.74 -3.83 5.48
CA ILE A 28 11.57 -2.79 6.49
C ILE A 28 10.44 -1.89 5.99
N ALA A 29 9.38 -1.74 6.75
CA ALA A 29 8.29 -0.83 6.46
C ALA A 29 8.50 0.48 7.24
N LEU A 30 8.74 1.57 6.53
CA LEU A 30 8.72 2.92 7.12
C LEU A 30 7.27 3.39 7.21
N VAL A 31 6.81 3.70 8.42
CA VAL A 31 5.42 4.04 8.67
C VAL A 31 5.33 5.29 9.53
N ARG A 32 4.54 6.26 9.08
CA ARG A 32 4.31 7.50 9.82
C ARG A 32 3.58 7.23 11.14
N PRO A 33 3.99 7.88 12.24
CA PRO A 33 3.22 7.89 13.47
C PRO A 33 1.77 8.33 13.26
N SER A 34 0.86 7.78 14.04
CA SER A 34 -0.56 8.13 14.06
C SER A 34 -1.06 8.18 15.49
N ARG A 35 -2.06 9.04 15.75
CA ARG A 35 -2.71 9.11 17.06
C ARG A 35 -3.62 7.92 17.36
N PHE A 36 -4.04 7.20 16.32
CA PHE A 36 -5.08 6.17 16.42
C PHE A 36 -4.54 4.75 16.62
N ALA A 37 -3.32 4.49 16.15
CA ALA A 37 -2.68 3.18 16.23
C ALA A 37 -1.17 3.36 16.05
N ASP A 38 -0.39 2.55 16.75
CA ASP A 38 1.05 2.51 16.54
C ASP A 38 1.38 1.97 15.13
N PRO A 39 2.53 2.37 14.55
CA PRO A 39 2.95 1.97 13.22
C PRO A 39 2.93 0.47 12.95
N ALA A 40 3.25 -0.36 13.93
CA ALA A 40 3.35 -1.78 13.70
C ALA A 40 2.02 -2.52 13.77
N SER A 41 1.13 -2.13 14.68
CA SER A 41 -0.24 -2.64 14.67
C SER A 41 -0.93 -2.37 13.33
N ARG A 42 -0.62 -1.24 12.68
CA ARG A 42 -1.15 -0.92 11.34
C ARG A 42 -0.62 -1.88 10.26
N VAL A 43 0.66 -2.23 10.30
CA VAL A 43 1.27 -3.20 9.36
C VAL A 43 0.79 -4.62 9.65
N ASP A 44 0.69 -4.97 10.92
CA ASP A 44 0.19 -6.28 11.35
C ASP A 44 -1.27 -6.49 10.95
N ALA A 45 -2.10 -5.46 11.01
CA ALA A 45 -3.49 -5.51 10.56
C ALA A 45 -3.60 -5.75 9.04
N ILE A 46 -2.74 -5.11 8.23
CA ILE A 46 -2.66 -5.36 6.79
C ILE A 46 -2.36 -6.83 6.53
N LEU A 47 -1.33 -7.37 7.18
CA LEU A 47 -0.93 -8.77 6.94
C LEU A 47 -1.94 -9.76 7.52
N THR A 48 -2.54 -9.46 8.66
CA THR A 48 -3.60 -10.28 9.28
C THR A 48 -4.78 -10.48 8.34
N HIS A 49 -5.22 -9.41 7.65
CA HIS A 49 -6.30 -9.53 6.66
C HIS A 49 -5.97 -10.59 5.59
N TRP A 50 -4.74 -10.57 5.07
CA TRP A 50 -4.30 -11.54 4.04
C TRP A 50 -4.04 -12.94 4.59
N GLU A 51 -3.61 -13.06 5.85
CA GLU A 51 -3.50 -14.36 6.52
C GLU A 51 -4.87 -15.03 6.69
N ASP A 52 -5.89 -14.24 7.03
CA ASP A 52 -7.26 -14.72 7.18
C ASP A 52 -7.84 -15.14 5.82
N GLU A 53 -7.56 -14.37 4.76
CA GLU A 53 -7.97 -14.71 3.40
C GLU A 53 -7.27 -15.97 2.87
N TRP A 54 -5.97 -16.13 3.14
CA TRP A 54 -5.16 -17.22 2.56
C TRP A 54 -4.98 -18.44 3.45
N GLY A 55 -5.37 -18.37 4.73
CA GLY A 55 -5.24 -19.46 5.69
C GLY A 55 -3.80 -19.87 5.98
N ARG A 56 -2.84 -18.94 5.91
CA ARG A 56 -1.40 -19.20 6.18
C ARG A 56 -0.72 -18.02 6.84
N SER A 57 0.30 -18.27 7.66
CA SER A 57 1.11 -17.21 8.29
C SER A 57 2.07 -16.56 7.30
N LEU A 58 2.22 -15.23 7.42
CA LEU A 58 3.09 -14.38 6.62
C LEU A 58 4.24 -13.82 7.49
N LEU A 59 5.38 -13.58 6.84
CA LEU A 59 6.52 -12.91 7.47
C LEU A 59 6.17 -11.46 7.81
N ARG A 60 6.46 -11.02 9.03
CA ARG A 60 6.29 -9.62 9.43
C ARG A 60 7.54 -8.80 9.11
N PRO A 61 7.42 -7.63 8.47
CA PRO A 61 8.56 -6.74 8.24
C PRO A 61 9.04 -6.12 9.55
N ILE A 62 10.28 -5.63 9.55
CA ILE A 62 10.73 -4.67 10.57
C ILE A 62 9.94 -3.38 10.34
N VAL A 63 9.40 -2.77 11.39
CA VAL A 63 8.68 -1.51 11.29
C VAL A 63 9.53 -0.41 11.88
N MET A 64 9.86 0.59 11.08
CA MET A 64 10.54 1.81 11.51
C MET A 64 9.56 2.98 11.48
N GLU A 65 9.54 3.76 12.54
CA GLU A 65 8.75 4.99 12.57
C GLU A 65 9.48 6.08 11.80
N GLY A 66 8.78 6.77 10.90
CA GLY A 66 9.38 7.87 10.16
C GLY A 66 8.40 8.58 9.24
N ASP A 67 8.77 9.78 8.80
CA ASP A 67 7.97 10.66 7.97
C ASP A 67 8.82 11.20 6.83
N ILE A 68 8.41 10.93 5.59
CA ILE A 68 9.15 11.36 4.40
C ILE A 68 9.31 12.88 4.30
N THR A 69 8.43 13.64 4.95
CA THR A 69 8.50 15.12 4.95
C THR A 69 9.61 15.66 5.85
N GLN A 70 10.30 14.81 6.60
CA GLN A 70 11.41 15.17 7.48
C GLN A 70 12.77 14.79 6.88
N PRO A 71 13.84 15.54 7.19
CA PRO A 71 15.21 15.16 6.81
C PRO A 71 15.53 13.72 7.23
N LEU A 72 16.14 12.95 6.33
CA LEU A 72 16.44 11.53 6.53
C LEU A 72 15.22 10.71 6.98
N LEU A 73 14.03 11.13 6.56
CA LEU A 73 12.74 10.52 6.89
C LEU A 73 12.41 10.55 8.40
N GLY A 74 13.05 11.43 9.16
CA GLY A 74 12.89 11.52 10.62
C GLY A 74 13.58 10.39 11.40
N LEU A 75 14.44 9.61 10.73
CA LEU A 75 15.18 8.51 11.35
C LEU A 75 16.34 9.01 12.21
N GLU A 76 16.60 8.31 13.31
CA GLU A 76 17.77 8.58 14.14
C GLU A 76 19.07 8.08 13.47
N ARG A 77 20.21 8.61 13.91
CA ARG A 77 21.52 8.21 13.35
C ARG A 77 21.80 6.71 13.54
N THR A 78 21.29 6.12 14.63
CA THR A 78 21.33 4.68 14.92
C THR A 78 20.61 3.87 13.84
N ASP A 79 19.40 4.29 13.45
CA ASP A 79 18.63 3.65 12.38
C ASP A 79 19.32 3.79 11.03
N VAL A 80 19.81 4.98 10.69
CA VAL A 80 20.55 5.21 9.44
C VAL A 80 21.79 4.32 9.35
N ASN A 81 22.54 4.17 10.45
CA ASN A 81 23.70 3.28 10.51
C ASN A 81 23.31 1.80 10.42
N TRP A 82 22.16 1.42 10.99
CA TRP A 82 21.63 0.06 10.84
C TRP A 82 21.22 -0.22 9.39
N LEU A 83 20.52 0.73 8.74
CA LEU A 83 20.15 0.65 7.33
C LEU A 83 21.38 0.50 6.44
N ARG A 84 22.45 1.25 6.71
CA ARG A 84 23.71 1.15 5.95
C ARG A 84 24.29 -0.26 5.91
N ARG A 85 24.17 -1.00 7.01
CA ARG A 85 24.72 -2.37 7.10
C ARG A 85 23.76 -3.42 6.54
N ASN A 86 22.46 -3.15 6.61
CA ASN A 86 21.44 -4.18 6.41
C ASN A 86 20.58 -3.99 5.17
N CYS A 87 20.54 -2.81 4.56
CA CYS A 87 19.64 -2.46 3.46
C CYS A 87 20.43 -2.13 2.19
N ASN A 88 19.98 -2.66 1.05
CA ASN A 88 20.59 -2.36 -0.25
C ASN A 88 19.59 -1.87 -1.31
N ARG A 89 18.29 -1.87 -1.00
CA ARG A 89 17.22 -1.43 -1.90
C ARG A 89 16.19 -0.61 -1.15
N LEU A 90 15.79 0.51 -1.73
CA LEU A 90 14.66 1.30 -1.26
C LEU A 90 13.56 1.26 -2.32
N LEU A 91 12.34 0.89 -1.93
CA LEU A 91 11.13 0.98 -2.73
C LEU A 91 10.29 2.17 -2.22
N HIS A 92 10.27 3.25 -2.99
CA HIS A 92 9.58 4.48 -2.64
C HIS A 92 8.19 4.52 -3.29
N SER A 93 7.16 4.16 -2.51
CA SER A 93 5.75 4.20 -2.92
C SER A 93 4.92 5.26 -2.19
N ALA A 94 5.49 5.97 -1.22
CA ALA A 94 4.78 7.03 -0.52
C ALA A 94 4.58 8.24 -1.44
N ALA A 95 3.34 8.70 -1.56
CA ALA A 95 2.99 9.93 -2.27
C ALA A 95 1.70 10.50 -1.66
N SER A 96 1.56 11.82 -1.76
CA SER A 96 0.31 12.52 -1.47
C SER A 96 -0.46 12.74 -2.77
N LEU A 97 -1.76 12.41 -2.74
CA LEU A 97 -2.71 12.65 -3.83
C LEU A 97 -3.57 13.89 -3.57
N THR A 98 -3.26 14.66 -2.52
CA THR A 98 -4.02 15.86 -2.13
C THR A 98 -3.69 17.03 -3.07
N PHE A 99 -4.69 17.85 -3.38
CA PHE A 99 -4.61 18.97 -4.33
C PHE A 99 -4.77 20.34 -3.61
N GLU A 100 -3.98 20.62 -2.58
CA GLU A 100 -4.09 21.87 -1.81
C GLU A 100 -2.99 22.88 -2.21
N GLU A 101 -3.37 24.09 -2.65
CA GLU A 101 -2.40 25.09 -3.11
C GLU A 101 -1.76 25.97 -2.00
N LYS A 102 -0.56 26.47 -2.35
CA LYS A 102 0.48 27.26 -1.63
C LYS A 102 1.41 26.46 -0.70
N ASN A 103 2.58 26.11 -1.22
CA ASN A 103 3.73 25.51 -0.50
C ASN A 103 3.38 24.27 0.35
N GLY A 104 2.31 23.56 -0.03
CA GLY A 104 1.73 22.45 0.72
C GLY A 104 1.78 21.13 -0.05
N GLU A 105 0.76 20.30 0.14
CA GLU A 105 0.61 19.05 -0.59
C GLU A 105 0.11 19.29 -2.02
N PRO A 106 0.68 18.66 -3.06
CA PRO A 106 1.48 17.45 -2.98
C PRO A 106 2.99 17.68 -3.01
N TRP A 107 3.47 18.91 -3.22
CA TRP A 107 4.90 19.23 -3.40
C TRP A 107 5.77 18.81 -2.21
N ARG A 108 5.31 19.06 -0.98
CA ARG A 108 6.04 18.68 0.23
C ARG A 108 6.28 17.17 0.31
N SER A 109 5.25 16.35 0.09
CA SER A 109 5.41 14.89 0.17
C SER A 109 6.09 14.33 -1.07
N ASN A 110 5.71 14.81 -2.26
CA ASN A 110 6.14 14.20 -3.51
C ASN A 110 7.52 14.67 -3.94
N VAL A 111 7.87 15.95 -3.77
CA VAL A 111 9.16 16.51 -4.20
C VAL A 111 10.14 16.51 -3.02
N ASP A 112 9.85 17.25 -1.95
CA ASP A 112 10.77 17.34 -0.80
C ASP A 112 10.93 15.95 -0.14
N GLY A 113 9.84 15.19 -0.02
CA GLY A 113 9.90 13.83 0.48
C GLY A 113 10.70 12.87 -0.40
N THR A 114 10.65 13.02 -1.74
CA THR A 114 11.54 12.26 -2.64
C THR A 114 12.98 12.69 -2.45
N GLN A 115 13.26 13.99 -2.26
CA GLN A 115 14.61 14.47 -1.98
C GLN A 115 15.15 13.87 -0.67
N HIS A 116 14.37 13.86 0.41
CA HIS A 116 14.79 13.23 1.68
C HIS A 116 15.02 11.72 1.53
N VAL A 117 14.26 11.03 0.67
CA VAL A 117 14.50 9.61 0.35
C VAL A 117 15.84 9.44 -0.38
N LEU A 118 16.17 10.33 -1.32
CA LEU A 118 17.45 10.33 -2.02
C LEU A 118 18.61 10.63 -1.07
N ASP A 119 18.44 11.59 -0.17
CA ASP A 119 19.42 11.95 0.86
C ASP A 119 19.67 10.74 1.79
N LEU A 120 18.62 10.04 2.22
CA LEU A 120 18.76 8.80 2.98
C LEU A 120 19.52 7.74 2.18
N CYS A 121 19.25 7.58 0.88
CA CYS A 121 20.00 6.63 0.05
C CYS A 121 21.49 6.98 0.02
N GLY A 122 21.86 8.26 -0.01
CA GLY A 122 23.25 8.71 0.08
C GLY A 122 23.87 8.42 1.45
N GLU A 123 23.20 8.85 2.53
CA GLU A 123 23.70 8.72 3.91
C GLU A 123 23.77 7.25 4.36
N ALA A 124 22.78 6.44 4.04
CA ALA A 124 22.75 5.01 4.33
C ALA A 124 23.46 4.18 3.25
N GLN A 125 24.03 4.79 2.20
CA GLN A 125 24.71 4.09 1.10
C GLN A 125 23.85 2.99 0.44
N ILE A 126 22.55 3.25 0.28
CA ILE A 126 21.62 2.32 -0.39
C ILE A 126 21.77 2.52 -1.91
N PRO A 127 22.32 1.53 -2.65
CA PRO A 127 22.72 1.73 -4.04
C PRO A 127 21.55 1.70 -5.04
N TYR A 128 20.39 1.13 -4.68
CA TYR A 128 19.29 0.89 -5.60
C TYR A 128 17.99 1.54 -5.11
N LEU A 129 17.37 2.34 -5.98
CA LEU A 129 16.07 2.96 -5.72
C LEU A 129 15.01 2.49 -6.73
N GLU A 130 13.93 1.93 -6.24
CA GLU A 130 12.72 1.62 -6.98
C GLU A 130 11.68 2.71 -6.67
N TYR A 131 11.32 3.53 -7.65
CA TYR A 131 10.45 4.69 -7.46
C TYR A 131 9.09 4.48 -8.13
N VAL A 132 8.01 4.61 -7.36
CA VAL A 132 6.64 4.62 -7.90
C VAL A 132 6.29 6.04 -8.31
N SER A 133 6.36 6.29 -9.61
CA SER A 133 5.87 7.49 -10.29
C SER A 133 4.40 7.33 -10.71
N THR A 134 4.00 7.92 -11.84
CA THR A 134 2.66 7.76 -12.41
C THR A 134 2.69 7.89 -13.94
N ALA A 135 1.79 7.18 -14.62
CA ALA A 135 1.60 7.30 -16.07
C ALA A 135 1.20 8.73 -16.49
N TYR A 136 0.56 9.48 -15.58
CA TYR A 136 0.10 10.85 -15.80
C TYR A 136 1.22 11.92 -15.74
N THR A 137 2.49 11.51 -15.67
CA THR A 137 3.64 12.41 -15.90
C THR A 137 3.60 13.05 -17.29
N CYS A 138 2.84 12.48 -18.24
CA CYS A 138 2.58 13.03 -19.56
C CYS A 138 1.80 14.36 -19.57
N GLY A 139 1.18 14.76 -18.45
CA GLY A 139 0.35 15.96 -18.38
C GLY A 139 -0.79 15.92 -19.40
N LEU A 140 -1.01 17.03 -20.10
CA LEU A 140 -2.08 17.22 -21.11
C LEU A 140 -1.78 16.61 -22.49
N ARG A 141 -0.66 15.88 -22.65
CA ARG A 141 -0.26 15.31 -23.95
C ARG A 141 -1.24 14.24 -24.43
N ASN A 142 -1.39 14.16 -25.75
CA ASN A 142 -2.18 13.16 -26.46
C ASN A 142 -1.27 12.27 -27.33
N GLY A 143 -1.83 11.19 -27.88
CA GLY A 143 -1.10 10.21 -28.69
C GLY A 143 -0.40 9.15 -27.83
N THR A 144 0.70 8.59 -28.32
CA THR A 144 1.47 7.58 -27.58
C THR A 144 2.54 8.23 -26.71
N ILE A 145 2.49 7.97 -25.41
CA ILE A 145 3.48 8.41 -24.42
C ILE A 145 4.53 7.32 -24.24
N LEU A 146 5.82 7.65 -24.47
CA LEU A 146 6.91 6.69 -24.38
C LEU A 146 7.43 6.53 -22.94
N GLU A 147 7.90 5.33 -22.60
CA GLU A 147 8.49 5.07 -21.28
C GLU A 147 9.78 5.88 -21.03
N SER A 148 10.49 6.25 -22.10
CA SER A 148 11.72 7.05 -22.03
C SER A 148 11.47 8.53 -21.71
N GLU A 149 10.29 9.06 -22.04
CA GLU A 149 9.96 10.48 -21.89
C GLU A 149 9.63 10.83 -20.44
N LEU A 150 10.02 12.01 -19.98
CA LEU A 150 9.62 12.55 -18.67
C LEU A 150 9.15 13.99 -18.81
N ASP A 151 10.06 14.91 -19.12
CA ASP A 151 9.75 16.31 -19.37
C ASP A 151 10.16 16.66 -20.80
N VAL A 152 9.15 16.87 -21.65
CA VAL A 152 9.30 17.27 -23.05
C VAL A 152 8.64 18.62 -23.31
N GLY A 153 8.41 19.42 -22.26
CA GLY A 153 7.72 20.70 -22.34
C GLY A 153 6.18 20.59 -22.35
N GLN A 154 5.63 19.54 -21.74
CA GLN A 154 4.18 19.39 -21.62
C GLN A 154 3.53 20.39 -20.66
N ASP A 155 2.28 20.75 -20.95
CA ASP A 155 1.40 21.36 -19.96
C ASP A 155 0.84 20.32 -18.98
N PHE A 156 0.44 20.77 -17.80
CA PHE A 156 -0.05 19.90 -16.73
C PHE A 156 -1.46 20.27 -16.29
N GLY A 157 -2.28 19.26 -16.01
CA GLY A 157 -3.66 19.45 -15.58
C GLY A 157 -3.77 19.84 -14.10
N ASN A 158 -2.83 19.43 -13.26
CA ASN A 158 -2.85 19.69 -11.82
C ASN A 158 -1.44 19.68 -11.20
N ASP A 159 -1.35 20.13 -9.95
CA ASP A 159 -0.09 20.16 -9.19
C ASP A 159 0.47 18.77 -8.85
N TYR A 160 -0.39 17.76 -8.75
CA TYR A 160 0.07 16.39 -8.54
C TYR A 160 0.92 15.91 -9.73
N GLU A 161 0.44 16.05 -10.96
CA GLU A 161 1.19 15.70 -12.17
C GLU A 161 2.54 16.45 -12.24
N ARG A 162 2.53 17.76 -11.98
CA ARG A 162 3.75 18.59 -11.90
C ARG A 162 4.73 18.07 -10.85
N SER A 163 4.25 17.83 -9.63
CA SER A 163 5.07 17.33 -8.52
C SER A 163 5.70 15.97 -8.83
N LYS A 164 4.98 15.08 -9.53
CA LYS A 164 5.49 13.76 -9.90
C LYS A 164 6.54 13.83 -11.02
N VAL A 165 6.41 14.76 -11.97
CA VAL A 165 7.47 15.01 -12.95
C VAL A 165 8.73 15.54 -12.27
N ALA A 166 8.60 16.55 -11.41
CA ALA A 166 9.73 17.10 -10.67
C ALA A 166 10.43 16.04 -9.82
N ALA A 167 9.67 15.25 -9.05
CA ALA A 167 10.20 14.19 -8.20
C ALA A 167 10.87 13.06 -8.99
N GLU A 168 10.30 12.64 -10.12
CA GLU A 168 10.95 11.65 -10.97
C GLU A 168 12.24 12.21 -11.60
N GLY A 169 12.29 13.51 -11.90
CA GLY A 169 13.50 14.20 -12.34
C GLY A 169 14.62 14.09 -11.30
N LEU A 170 14.33 14.36 -10.03
CA LEU A 170 15.28 14.19 -8.92
C LEU A 170 15.85 12.77 -8.87
N VAL A 171 14.99 11.75 -9.05
CA VAL A 171 15.42 10.34 -9.08
C VAL A 171 16.34 10.06 -10.26
N ARG A 172 16.01 10.56 -11.45
CA ARG A 172 16.84 10.38 -12.66
C ARG A 172 18.20 11.09 -12.56
N ASP A 173 18.28 12.17 -11.80
CA ASP A 173 19.50 12.96 -11.61
C ASP A 173 20.38 12.52 -10.44
N ALA A 174 19.89 11.63 -9.58
CA ALA A 174 20.62 11.14 -8.42
C ALA A 174 21.85 10.27 -8.81
N ARG A 175 23.03 10.89 -8.88
CA ARG A 175 24.29 10.26 -9.31
C ARG A 175 24.92 9.32 -8.29
N HIS A 176 24.53 9.38 -7.02
CA HIS A 176 25.03 8.50 -5.96
C HIS A 176 24.36 7.11 -5.96
N LEU A 177 23.25 6.95 -6.69
CA LEU A 177 22.63 5.65 -6.90
C LEU A 177 23.42 4.87 -7.94
N SER A 178 23.60 3.56 -7.71
CA SER A 178 24.12 2.65 -8.73
C SER A 178 23.11 2.43 -9.85
N ALA A 179 21.82 2.30 -9.49
CA ALA A 179 20.74 2.31 -10.46
C ALA A 179 19.41 2.71 -9.80
N TYR A 180 18.52 3.28 -10.61
CA TYR A 180 17.11 3.44 -10.26
C TYR A 180 16.20 2.63 -11.21
N THR A 181 14.98 2.37 -10.75
CA THR A 181 13.89 1.82 -11.57
C THR A 181 12.64 2.65 -11.32
N VAL A 182 11.99 3.13 -12.38
CA VAL A 182 10.74 3.91 -12.27
C VAL A 182 9.55 3.06 -12.69
N PHE A 183 8.52 3.01 -11.85
CA PHE A 183 7.23 2.41 -12.15
C PHE A 183 6.17 3.49 -12.35
N ARG A 184 5.46 3.47 -13.46
CA ARG A 184 4.41 4.45 -13.78
C ARG A 184 3.04 3.76 -13.90
N PRO A 185 2.37 3.46 -12.78
CA PRO A 185 0.99 3.01 -12.82
C PRO A 185 0.04 4.10 -13.32
N SER A 186 -1.02 3.69 -14.03
CA SER A 186 -2.21 4.52 -14.29
C SER A 186 -3.14 4.52 -13.07
N ILE A 187 -4.46 4.67 -13.24
CA ILE A 187 -5.40 4.73 -12.11
C ILE A 187 -5.49 3.35 -11.46
N ILE A 188 -4.93 3.24 -10.26
CA ILE A 188 -5.00 2.02 -9.46
C ILE A 188 -6.42 1.88 -8.88
N VAL A 189 -7.05 0.74 -9.17
CA VAL A 189 -8.34 0.32 -8.59
C VAL A 189 -8.14 -0.88 -7.66
N GLY A 190 -9.20 -1.28 -6.96
CA GLY A 190 -9.18 -2.43 -6.06
C GLY A 190 -8.82 -3.76 -6.74
N ASP A 191 -8.70 -4.79 -5.92
CA ASP A 191 -8.35 -6.14 -6.33
C ASP A 191 -9.22 -6.66 -7.47
N SER A 192 -8.61 -7.17 -8.53
CA SER A 192 -9.34 -7.72 -9.67
C SER A 192 -10.09 -9.02 -9.36
N ARG A 193 -9.84 -9.65 -8.21
CA ARG A 193 -10.46 -10.92 -7.80
C ARG A 193 -11.43 -10.79 -6.64
N THR A 194 -11.19 -9.86 -5.72
CA THR A 194 -12.00 -9.69 -4.50
C THR A 194 -12.69 -8.34 -4.40
N GLY A 195 -12.32 -7.38 -5.24
CA GLY A 195 -12.77 -5.99 -5.14
C GLY A 195 -12.10 -5.19 -4.02
N TYR A 196 -11.26 -5.83 -3.19
CA TYR A 196 -10.67 -5.24 -2.00
C TYR A 196 -9.88 -3.95 -2.31
N THR A 197 -10.13 -2.90 -1.53
CA THR A 197 -9.39 -1.64 -1.58
C THR A 197 -9.42 -0.95 -0.22
N THR A 198 -8.35 -0.24 0.12
CA THR A 198 -8.26 0.59 1.33
C THR A 198 -8.47 2.09 1.04
N THR A 199 -8.61 2.47 -0.23
CA THR A 199 -8.79 3.87 -0.64
C THR A 199 -9.94 4.03 -1.62
N PHE A 200 -10.74 5.07 -1.42
CA PHE A 200 -11.98 5.33 -2.18
C PHE A 200 -11.93 6.67 -2.95
N HIS A 201 -10.78 6.97 -3.55
CA HIS A 201 -10.56 8.15 -4.40
C HIS A 201 -10.74 7.81 -5.89
N GLY A 202 -10.69 8.83 -6.77
CA GLY A 202 -10.74 8.63 -8.23
C GLY A 202 -12.02 7.89 -8.65
N PHE A 203 -11.86 6.67 -9.16
CA PHE A 203 -12.94 5.77 -9.61
C PHE A 203 -14.15 5.69 -8.66
N TYR A 204 -13.90 5.63 -7.34
CA TYR A 204 -14.96 5.42 -6.34
C TYR A 204 -15.70 6.70 -5.94
N THR A 205 -15.13 7.89 -6.22
CA THR A 205 -15.75 9.16 -5.82
C THR A 205 -17.06 9.43 -6.58
N PRO A 206 -17.14 9.26 -7.92
CA PRO A 206 -18.41 9.32 -8.65
C PRO A 206 -19.46 8.36 -8.13
N LEU A 207 -19.08 7.12 -7.82
CA LEU A 207 -19.99 6.12 -7.25
C LEU A 207 -20.57 6.56 -5.90
N ARG A 208 -19.73 7.08 -5.00
CA ARG A 208 -20.15 7.58 -3.69
C ARG A 208 -21.12 8.75 -3.81
N VAL A 209 -20.84 9.68 -4.72
CA VAL A 209 -21.70 10.85 -4.95
C VAL A 209 -23.02 10.45 -5.60
N ALA A 210 -23.00 9.53 -6.57
CA ALA A 210 -24.22 8.97 -7.16
C ALA A 210 -25.09 8.29 -6.09
N GLY A 211 -24.50 7.47 -5.20
CA GLY A 211 -25.21 6.86 -4.09
C GLY A 211 -25.87 7.87 -3.14
N ALA A 212 -25.16 8.94 -2.78
CA ALA A 212 -25.69 10.01 -1.94
C ALA A 212 -26.84 10.78 -2.61
N LEU A 213 -26.74 11.07 -3.91
CA LEU A 213 -27.80 11.71 -4.69
C LEU A 213 -29.09 10.89 -4.66
N LEU A 214 -28.98 9.58 -4.87
CA LEU A 214 -30.12 8.67 -4.97
C LEU A 214 -30.86 8.51 -3.62
N SER A 215 -30.23 8.90 -2.52
CA SER A 215 -30.88 9.03 -1.21
C SER A 215 -31.66 10.34 -1.05
N ALA A 216 -31.27 11.39 -1.78
CA ALA A 216 -31.77 12.76 -1.62
C ALA A 216 -32.87 13.15 -2.63
N VAL A 217 -32.90 12.56 -3.82
CA VAL A 217 -33.88 12.87 -4.88
C VAL A 217 -34.57 11.61 -5.42
N ARG A 218 -35.63 11.77 -6.23
CA ARG A 218 -36.32 10.61 -6.83
C ARG A 218 -35.35 9.87 -7.76
N LEU A 219 -35.46 8.55 -7.77
CA LEU A 219 -34.59 7.66 -8.54
C LEU A 219 -34.56 8.02 -10.04
N GLU A 220 -35.72 8.35 -10.61
CA GLU A 220 -35.88 8.75 -12.01
C GLU A 220 -35.16 10.06 -12.32
N ASP A 221 -35.29 11.06 -11.44
CA ASP A 221 -34.65 12.37 -11.59
C ASP A 221 -33.12 12.29 -11.48
N ALA A 222 -32.61 11.48 -10.54
CA ALA A 222 -31.18 11.25 -10.37
C ALA A 222 -30.53 10.51 -11.54
N LEU A 223 -31.25 9.56 -12.15
CA LEU A 223 -30.72 8.72 -13.24
C LEU A 223 -30.86 9.38 -14.61
N ASN A 224 -31.77 10.34 -14.74
CA ASN A 224 -31.86 11.20 -15.92
C ASN A 224 -30.93 12.42 -15.85
N PHE A 225 -30.20 12.60 -14.73
CA PHE A 225 -29.26 13.68 -14.55
C PHE A 225 -27.93 13.38 -15.27
N ASP A 226 -27.73 14.03 -16.42
CA ASP A 226 -26.49 13.90 -17.19
C ASP A 226 -25.34 14.69 -16.54
N TYR A 227 -24.76 14.09 -15.51
CA TYR A 227 -23.61 14.67 -14.82
C TYR A 227 -22.35 14.68 -15.71
N LEU A 228 -22.24 13.83 -16.74
CA LEU A 228 -21.09 13.84 -17.64
C LEU A 228 -21.07 15.13 -18.47
N ALA A 229 -22.22 15.57 -18.97
CA ALA A 229 -22.33 16.84 -19.67
C ALA A 229 -21.91 18.04 -18.81
N LEU A 230 -22.19 18.01 -17.49
CA LEU A 230 -21.73 19.05 -16.57
C LEU A 230 -20.21 19.08 -16.38
N LEU A 231 -19.56 17.93 -16.58
CA LEU A 231 -18.11 17.80 -16.58
C LEU A 231 -17.50 18.03 -17.97
N GLY A 232 -18.31 18.40 -18.97
CA GLY A 232 -17.86 18.58 -20.35
C GLY A 232 -17.45 17.27 -21.04
N MET A 233 -17.95 16.13 -20.57
CA MET A 233 -17.67 14.81 -21.12
C MET A 233 -18.86 14.29 -21.93
N SER A 234 -18.56 13.57 -23.01
CA SER A 234 -19.52 12.91 -23.89
C SER A 234 -19.80 11.46 -23.49
N GLY A 235 -18.90 10.87 -22.68
CA GLY A 235 -18.91 9.47 -22.31
C GLY A 235 -18.07 8.58 -23.23
N SER A 236 -17.56 9.08 -24.36
CA SER A 236 -16.64 8.32 -25.21
C SER A 236 -15.18 8.44 -24.75
N GLU A 237 -14.88 9.32 -23.81
CA GLU A 237 -13.57 9.45 -23.20
C GLU A 237 -13.22 8.14 -22.47
N ARG A 238 -11.96 7.72 -22.55
CA ARG A 238 -11.46 6.47 -22.00
C ARG A 238 -10.51 6.76 -20.84
N LYS A 239 -10.55 5.88 -19.84
CA LYS A 239 -9.72 5.95 -18.64
C LYS A 239 -8.93 4.65 -18.47
N ASN A 240 -7.65 4.79 -18.16
CA ASN A 240 -6.76 3.64 -17.96
C ASN A 240 -6.80 3.20 -16.49
N PHE A 241 -7.44 2.07 -16.22
CA PHE A 241 -7.52 1.47 -14.88
C PHE A 241 -6.67 0.21 -14.79
N VAL A 242 -5.95 0.06 -13.67
CA VAL A 242 -5.13 -1.12 -13.38
C VAL A 242 -5.44 -1.65 -11.98
N PRO A 243 -5.66 -2.97 -11.80
CA PRO A 243 -5.90 -3.55 -10.49
C PRO A 243 -4.65 -3.49 -9.60
N VAL A 244 -4.80 -3.12 -8.33
CA VAL A 244 -3.69 -3.05 -7.36
C VAL A 244 -2.95 -4.38 -7.21
N ASP A 245 -3.66 -5.51 -7.28
CA ASP A 245 -3.08 -6.85 -7.16
C ASP A 245 -2.14 -7.17 -8.33
N TRP A 246 -2.43 -6.65 -9.52
CA TRP A 246 -1.56 -6.79 -10.68
C TRP A 246 -0.39 -5.81 -10.59
N VAL A 247 -0.63 -4.54 -10.23
CA VAL A 247 0.44 -3.53 -10.13
C VAL A 247 1.53 -3.97 -9.15
N SER A 248 1.16 -4.49 -7.98
CA SER A 248 2.10 -4.99 -6.98
C SER A 248 2.92 -6.18 -7.51
N ARG A 249 2.26 -7.19 -8.10
CA ARG A 249 2.95 -8.35 -8.70
C ARG A 249 3.86 -7.97 -9.85
N ALA A 250 3.40 -7.10 -10.75
CA ALA A 250 4.15 -6.59 -11.89
C ALA A 250 5.42 -5.87 -11.42
N LEU A 251 5.28 -4.97 -10.43
CA LEU A 251 6.39 -4.23 -9.85
C LEU A 251 7.45 -5.18 -9.26
N LEU A 252 7.04 -6.15 -8.43
CA LEU A 252 7.99 -7.09 -7.82
C LEU A 252 8.64 -8.04 -8.84
N ALA A 253 7.89 -8.46 -9.86
CA ALA A 253 8.43 -9.26 -10.95
C ALA A 253 9.48 -8.48 -11.75
N ILE A 254 9.22 -7.22 -12.08
CA ILE A 254 10.20 -6.34 -12.75
C ILE A 254 11.41 -6.08 -11.85
N SER A 255 11.19 -5.81 -10.55
CA SER A 255 12.29 -5.63 -9.60
C SER A 255 13.22 -6.85 -9.51
N SER A 256 12.67 -8.05 -9.70
CA SER A 256 13.40 -9.32 -9.58
C SER A 256 14.04 -9.79 -10.89
N ARG A 257 13.40 -9.52 -12.03
CA ARG A 257 13.79 -10.04 -13.36
C ARG A 257 14.41 -8.98 -14.27
N GLY A 258 14.04 -7.72 -14.09
CA GLY A 258 14.41 -6.63 -14.97
C GLY A 258 15.87 -6.23 -14.83
N PRO A 259 16.50 -5.72 -15.89
CA PRO A 259 17.80 -5.08 -15.76
C PRO A 259 17.64 -3.84 -14.86
N LEU A 260 18.39 -3.81 -13.77
CA LEU A 260 18.50 -2.65 -12.89
C LEU A 260 19.37 -1.60 -13.55
N ALA A 261 18.84 -0.95 -14.59
CA ALA A 261 19.59 -0.12 -15.52
C ALA A 261 18.86 1.18 -15.87
N ASN A 262 18.42 1.94 -14.85
CA ASN A 262 17.86 3.28 -15.02
C ASN A 262 16.65 3.32 -15.99
N GLN A 263 15.82 2.27 -15.94
CA GLN A 263 14.68 2.09 -16.84
C GLN A 263 13.36 2.52 -16.19
N THR A 264 12.42 2.84 -17.06
CA THR A 264 11.04 3.19 -16.72
C THR A 264 10.10 2.16 -17.31
N TYR A 265 9.10 1.79 -16.51
CA TYR A 265 8.10 0.78 -16.82
C TYR A 265 6.69 1.37 -16.65
N ALA A 266 5.96 1.53 -17.75
CA ALA A 266 4.56 1.92 -17.69
C ALA A 266 3.71 0.71 -17.27
N LEU A 267 2.99 0.85 -16.16
CA LEU A 267 2.10 -0.18 -15.63
C LEU A 267 0.66 0.23 -15.96
N THR A 268 0.29 0.06 -17.23
CA THR A 268 -1.00 0.50 -17.78
C THR A 268 -1.74 -0.67 -18.44
N SER A 269 -3.07 -0.56 -18.52
CA SER A 269 -3.91 -1.53 -19.20
C SER A 269 -3.90 -1.28 -20.71
N PRO A 270 -3.79 -2.31 -21.56
CA PRO A 270 -3.97 -2.17 -23.01
C PRO A 270 -5.45 -1.97 -23.42
N ALA A 271 -6.38 -2.10 -22.48
CA ALA A 271 -7.82 -1.96 -22.70
C ALA A 271 -8.39 -0.89 -21.75
N PRO A 272 -8.34 0.40 -22.12
CA PRO A 272 -8.93 1.46 -21.31
C PRO A 272 -10.46 1.40 -21.34
N VAL A 273 -11.11 1.97 -20.33
CA VAL A 273 -12.56 1.86 -20.12
C VAL A 273 -13.23 3.18 -20.46
N GLU A 274 -14.27 3.14 -21.30
CA GLU A 274 -15.10 4.31 -21.60
C GLU A 274 -15.86 4.83 -20.36
N VAL A 275 -15.83 6.14 -20.15
CA VAL A 275 -16.54 6.81 -19.05
C VAL A 275 -18.06 6.57 -19.14
N GLY A 276 -18.61 6.52 -20.35
CA GLY A 276 -20.03 6.22 -20.58
C GLY A 276 -20.40 4.79 -20.14
N ARG A 277 -19.46 3.84 -20.23
CA ARG A 277 -19.64 2.47 -19.70
C ARG A 277 -19.67 2.49 -18.17
N LEU A 278 -18.77 3.23 -17.52
CA LEU A 278 -18.78 3.41 -16.06
C LEU A 278 -20.09 4.01 -15.57
N ARG A 279 -20.58 5.06 -16.24
CA ARG A 279 -21.86 5.68 -15.91
C ARG A 279 -22.99 4.65 -15.91
N ARG A 280 -23.16 3.91 -17.01
CA ARG A 280 -24.22 2.89 -17.13
C ARG A 280 -24.12 1.85 -16.02
N LEU A 281 -22.92 1.43 -15.68
CA LEU A 281 -22.72 0.44 -14.63
C LEU A 281 -23.04 1.00 -13.23
N PHE A 282 -22.60 2.21 -12.90
CA PHE A 282 -22.95 2.85 -11.63
C PHE A 282 -24.47 2.97 -11.48
N GLU A 283 -25.16 3.36 -12.56
CA GLU A 283 -26.63 3.41 -12.59
C GLU A 283 -27.25 2.02 -12.34
N GLN A 284 -26.72 0.96 -12.97
CA GLN A 284 -27.20 -0.41 -12.77
C GLN A 284 -26.99 -0.91 -11.34
N VAL A 285 -25.79 -0.73 -10.78
CA VAL A 285 -25.45 -1.18 -9.42
C VAL A 285 -26.33 -0.49 -8.39
N VAL A 286 -26.59 0.83 -8.55
CA VAL A 286 -27.44 1.52 -7.58
C VAL A 286 -28.93 1.16 -7.77
N ARG A 287 -29.41 0.96 -9.01
CA ARG A 287 -30.78 0.46 -9.25
C ARG A 287 -31.01 -0.91 -8.61
N GLY A 288 -30.07 -1.84 -8.78
CA GLY A 288 -30.19 -3.23 -8.28
C GLY A 288 -30.36 -3.35 -6.77
N ARG A 289 -29.87 -2.37 -6.00
CA ARG A 289 -29.97 -2.38 -4.53
C ARG A 289 -31.28 -1.84 -3.94
N GLN A 290 -32.16 -1.21 -4.74
CA GLN A 290 -33.45 -0.71 -4.24
C GLN A 290 -34.62 -1.72 -4.33
N GLY A 291 -34.38 -2.95 -4.79
CA GLY A 291 -35.42 -3.97 -4.95
C GLY A 291 -36.49 -3.60 -6.01
N PRO A 292 -37.44 -4.51 -6.33
CA PRO A 292 -38.63 -4.11 -7.07
C PRO A 292 -39.40 -3.08 -6.23
N MET A 293 -39.84 -1.99 -6.85
CA MET A 293 -40.63 -0.93 -6.19
C MET A 293 -41.96 -1.47 -5.65
N GLU A 294 -41.96 -2.08 -4.48
CA GLU A 294 -43.17 -2.31 -3.69
C GLU A 294 -43.40 -1.12 -2.76
N GLY A 295 -44.17 -0.15 -3.27
CA GLY A 295 -45.25 0.49 -2.51
C GLY A 295 -44.96 1.26 -1.22
N GLN A 296 -43.73 1.65 -0.89
CA GLN A 296 -43.49 2.53 0.27
C GLN A 296 -43.69 4.01 -0.07
N SER A 297 -44.97 4.41 -0.11
CA SER A 297 -45.40 5.77 0.20
C SER A 297 -45.07 6.08 1.66
N GLY A 298 -43.90 6.68 1.90
CA GLY A 298 -43.47 7.08 3.25
C GLY A 298 -42.53 8.28 3.21
N SER A 299 -43.11 9.49 3.29
CA SER A 299 -42.49 10.77 3.64
C SER A 299 -41.09 11.06 3.06
N ARG A 300 -41.06 11.59 1.83
CA ARG A 300 -39.93 12.37 1.31
C ARG A 300 -40.40 13.81 1.17
N VAL A 301 -39.57 14.75 1.64
CA VAL A 301 -39.83 16.19 1.71
C VAL A 301 -40.58 16.67 0.45
N GLY A 302 -41.82 17.10 0.66
CA GLY A 302 -42.66 17.66 -0.38
C GLY A 302 -42.02 18.92 -0.92
N THR A 303 -41.64 18.88 -2.20
CA THR A 303 -41.60 20.08 -3.03
C THR A 303 -42.61 19.83 -4.14
N ASP A 304 -43.84 20.30 -3.91
CA ASP A 304 -44.82 20.48 -4.96
C ASP A 304 -44.21 21.41 -6.01
N LEU A 305 -43.95 20.88 -7.21
CA LEU A 305 -43.71 21.67 -8.41
C LEU A 305 -44.43 21.00 -9.59
N ALA A 306 -45.74 21.25 -9.65
CA ALA A 306 -46.48 21.15 -10.89
C ALA A 306 -46.09 22.31 -11.82
N GLY A 307 -45.75 21.99 -13.06
CA GLY A 307 -45.86 22.90 -14.20
C GLY A 307 -44.67 23.82 -14.47
N GLY A 308 -43.64 23.32 -15.16
CA GLY A 308 -42.66 24.17 -15.85
C GLY A 308 -41.56 23.32 -16.48
N ASN A 309 -41.19 23.62 -17.73
CA ASN A 309 -40.02 23.05 -18.44
C ASN A 309 -38.66 23.48 -17.82
N GLY A 310 -38.62 23.75 -16.51
CA GLY A 310 -37.43 24.13 -15.76
C GLY A 310 -36.95 22.95 -14.92
N ARG A 311 -35.64 22.70 -14.91
CA ARG A 311 -34.99 21.72 -14.02
C ARG A 311 -35.39 21.99 -12.56
N SER A 312 -35.55 20.93 -11.75
CA SER A 312 -35.96 21.10 -10.35
C SER A 312 -34.87 21.81 -9.54
N PRO A 313 -35.22 22.72 -8.60
CA PRO A 313 -34.24 23.45 -7.80
C PRO A 313 -33.26 22.55 -7.02
N GLY A 314 -33.70 21.33 -6.65
CA GLY A 314 -32.86 20.34 -5.99
C GLY A 314 -31.80 19.72 -6.91
N LEU A 315 -32.09 19.52 -8.20
CA LEU A 315 -31.13 19.03 -9.19
C LEU A 315 -30.10 20.09 -9.57
N ASP A 316 -30.49 21.37 -9.63
CA ASP A 316 -29.56 22.46 -9.91
C ASP A 316 -28.60 22.70 -8.74
N ALA A 317 -29.11 22.66 -7.50
CA ALA A 317 -28.27 22.73 -6.30
C ALA A 317 -27.33 21.52 -6.19
N PHE A 318 -27.81 20.32 -6.57
CA PHE A 318 -26.96 19.14 -6.65
C PHE A 318 -25.89 19.28 -7.74
N GLY A 319 -26.25 19.71 -8.96
CA GLY A 319 -25.31 19.87 -10.05
C GLY A 319 -24.19 20.84 -9.73
N THR A 320 -24.52 21.93 -9.04
CA THR A 320 -23.53 22.90 -8.54
C THR A 320 -22.59 22.23 -7.54
N ARG A 321 -23.12 21.56 -6.52
CA ARG A 321 -22.31 20.84 -5.52
C ARG A 321 -21.49 19.69 -6.13
N PHE A 322 -22.02 19.03 -7.14
CA PHE A 322 -21.35 17.96 -7.87
C PHE A 322 -20.14 18.53 -8.62
N VAL A 323 -20.32 19.57 -9.42
CA VAL A 323 -19.22 20.23 -10.13
C VAL A 323 -18.17 20.77 -9.15
N GLU A 324 -18.59 21.37 -8.03
CA GLU A 324 -17.67 21.83 -6.97
C GLU A 324 -16.87 20.67 -6.35
N GLN A 325 -17.52 19.56 -5.98
CA GLN A 325 -16.85 18.40 -5.40
C GLN A 325 -15.88 17.73 -6.38
N PHE A 326 -16.20 17.73 -7.67
CA PHE A 326 -15.35 17.13 -8.69
C PHE A 326 -14.34 18.11 -9.30
N ALA A 327 -14.44 19.42 -9.03
CA ALA A 327 -13.56 20.43 -9.64
C ALA A 327 -12.06 20.13 -9.48
N VAL A 328 -11.67 19.51 -8.37
CA VAL A 328 -10.29 19.05 -8.12
C VAL A 328 -9.81 17.98 -9.12
N TYR A 329 -10.73 17.20 -9.70
CA TYR A 329 -10.47 16.19 -10.72
C TYR A 329 -10.73 16.70 -12.14
N ARG A 330 -11.01 18.00 -12.34
CA ARG A 330 -11.31 18.57 -13.67
C ARG A 330 -10.25 18.25 -14.71
N SER A 331 -9.00 18.21 -14.29
CA SER A 331 -7.87 17.82 -15.14
C SER A 331 -8.00 16.39 -15.69
N TYR A 332 -8.63 15.48 -14.96
CA TYR A 332 -8.86 14.11 -15.40
C TYR A 332 -10.09 13.95 -16.30
N TRP A 333 -10.90 14.99 -16.56
CA TRP A 333 -12.06 14.91 -17.46
C TRP A 333 -11.65 15.10 -18.92
N ARG A 334 -10.90 14.13 -19.44
CA ARG A 334 -10.43 14.06 -20.83
C ARG A 334 -10.21 12.61 -21.25
N ASP A 335 -9.97 12.33 -22.52
CA ASP A 335 -9.47 11.01 -22.92
C ASP A 335 -8.04 10.81 -22.37
N ASP A 336 -7.74 9.60 -21.88
CA ASP A 336 -6.36 9.24 -21.56
C ASP A 336 -5.59 8.95 -22.85
N PRO A 337 -4.29 9.31 -22.93
CA PRO A 337 -3.45 8.95 -24.07
C PRO A 337 -3.15 7.44 -24.08
N ASP A 338 -2.56 6.97 -25.18
CA ASP A 338 -2.00 5.62 -25.24
C ASP A 338 -0.63 5.63 -24.55
N PHE A 339 -0.33 4.57 -23.81
CA PHE A 339 0.95 4.42 -23.12
C PHE A 339 1.75 3.30 -23.77
N ASP A 340 2.97 3.61 -24.21
CA ASP A 340 3.96 2.59 -24.57
C ASP A 340 4.26 1.73 -23.34
N THR A 341 4.33 0.42 -23.55
CA THR A 341 4.65 -0.57 -22.49
C THR A 341 5.76 -1.51 -22.93
N SER A 342 6.57 -1.10 -23.91
CA SER A 342 7.58 -1.96 -24.54
C SER A 342 8.58 -2.55 -23.53
N ASN A 343 9.07 -1.78 -22.57
CA ASN A 343 9.94 -2.26 -21.49
C ASN A 343 9.19 -3.17 -20.53
N THR A 344 7.97 -2.80 -20.12
CA THR A 344 7.11 -3.62 -19.27
C THR A 344 6.86 -5.00 -19.90
N GLN A 345 6.41 -5.04 -21.15
CA GLN A 345 6.14 -6.29 -21.86
C GLN A 345 7.40 -7.13 -22.05
N ARG A 346 8.57 -6.51 -22.25
CA ARG A 346 9.83 -7.25 -22.37
C ARG A 346 10.16 -8.08 -21.13
N VAL A 347 9.75 -7.64 -19.94
CA VAL A 347 10.10 -8.26 -18.66
C VAL A 347 8.98 -9.13 -18.09
N ILE A 348 7.72 -8.74 -18.29
CA ILE A 348 6.56 -9.36 -17.65
C ILE A 348 5.41 -9.69 -18.61
N ALA A 349 5.70 -10.00 -19.88
CA ALA A 349 4.67 -10.48 -20.82
C ALA A 349 3.90 -11.72 -20.30
N ASP A 350 4.50 -12.53 -19.42
CA ASP A 350 3.87 -13.67 -18.75
C ASP A 350 2.89 -13.29 -17.62
N ILE A 351 2.83 -12.00 -17.26
CA ILE A 351 1.95 -11.46 -16.20
C ILE A 351 1.08 -10.33 -16.80
N PRO A 352 0.16 -10.65 -17.72
CA PRO A 352 -0.67 -9.62 -18.37
C PRO A 352 -1.57 -8.90 -17.37
N CYS A 353 -1.84 -7.61 -17.63
CA CYS A 353 -2.81 -6.84 -16.86
C CYS A 353 -4.21 -7.46 -17.02
N PRO A 354 -4.93 -7.75 -15.92
CA PRO A 354 -6.32 -8.17 -16.00
C PRO A 354 -7.17 -7.11 -16.70
N GLN A 355 -8.10 -7.54 -17.55
CA GLN A 355 -9.05 -6.64 -18.18
C GLN A 355 -10.13 -6.21 -17.17
N ILE A 356 -10.40 -4.92 -17.14
CA ILE A 356 -11.47 -4.33 -16.33
C ILE A 356 -12.80 -4.49 -17.08
N THR A 357 -13.40 -5.67 -16.95
CA THR A 357 -14.70 -6.03 -17.55
C THR A 357 -15.87 -5.55 -16.69
N ASP A 358 -17.11 -5.63 -17.20
CA ASP A 358 -18.30 -5.25 -16.42
C ASP A 358 -18.42 -6.04 -15.10
N PRO A 359 -18.21 -7.37 -15.06
CA PRO A 359 -18.21 -8.11 -13.79
C PRO A 359 -17.16 -7.60 -12.78
N VAL A 360 -15.96 -7.25 -13.25
CA VAL A 360 -14.90 -6.72 -12.37
C VAL A 360 -15.29 -5.34 -11.84
N LEU A 361 -15.78 -4.45 -12.71
CA LEU A 361 -16.25 -3.14 -12.29
C LEU A 361 -17.43 -3.23 -11.32
N GLN A 362 -18.36 -4.16 -11.54
CA GLN A 362 -19.49 -4.40 -10.65
C GLN A 362 -19.00 -4.84 -9.27
N MET A 363 -18.11 -5.82 -9.22
CA MET A 363 -17.49 -6.29 -7.97
C MET A 363 -16.78 -5.15 -7.22
N LEU A 364 -16.03 -4.30 -7.92
CA LEU A 364 -15.37 -3.13 -7.31
C LEU A 364 -16.39 -2.15 -6.70
N CYS A 365 -17.50 -1.91 -7.39
CA CYS A 365 -18.57 -1.04 -6.89
C CYS A 365 -19.30 -1.67 -5.70
N GLU A 366 -19.59 -2.97 -5.77
CA GLU A 366 -20.26 -3.73 -4.72
C GLU A 366 -19.44 -3.72 -3.44
N TYR A 367 -18.16 -4.06 -3.53
CA TYR A 367 -17.20 -4.00 -2.43
C TYR A 367 -17.15 -2.61 -1.80
N ALA A 368 -17.04 -1.55 -2.61
CA ALA A 368 -16.95 -0.18 -2.09
C ALA A 368 -18.20 0.24 -1.31
N ILE A 369 -19.37 -0.19 -1.75
CA ILE A 369 -20.64 0.11 -1.06
C ILE A 369 -20.80 -0.76 0.18
N GLU A 370 -20.47 -2.04 0.12
CA GLU A 370 -20.57 -2.97 1.27
C GLU A 370 -19.60 -2.62 2.40
N SER A 371 -18.40 -2.15 2.04
CA SER A 371 -17.44 -1.60 2.99
C SER A 371 -17.79 -0.19 3.46
N ASN A 372 -18.92 0.37 3.03
CA ASN A 372 -19.36 1.74 3.29
C ASN A 372 -18.25 2.77 3.01
N PHE A 373 -17.53 2.58 1.91
CA PHE A 373 -16.38 3.40 1.51
C PHE A 373 -15.34 3.57 2.63
N GLY A 374 -15.15 2.52 3.44
CA GLY A 374 -14.18 2.46 4.52
C GLY A 374 -14.61 3.16 5.81
N PHE A 375 -15.89 3.48 5.99
CA PHE A 375 -16.40 4.16 7.17
C PHE A 375 -17.35 3.29 8.04
N PRO A 376 -17.22 3.31 9.38
CA PRO A 376 -16.12 3.90 10.14
C PRO A 376 -14.80 3.13 9.89
N PRO A 377 -13.64 3.76 10.14
CA PRO A 377 -12.36 3.06 10.05
C PRO A 377 -12.38 1.78 10.90
N PRO A 378 -11.81 0.67 10.39
CA PRO A 378 -11.77 -0.58 11.15
C PRO A 378 -11.02 -0.38 12.46
N ARG A 379 -11.56 -0.94 13.55
CA ARG A 379 -10.86 -0.98 14.83
C ARG A 379 -9.80 -2.08 14.78
N LEU A 380 -8.60 -1.76 15.27
CA LEU A 380 -7.57 -2.77 15.46
C LEU A 380 -7.90 -3.55 16.72
N GLU A 381 -8.14 -4.85 16.56
CA GLU A 381 -8.32 -5.76 17.69
C GLU A 381 -6.99 -5.97 18.41
N PRO A 382 -6.96 -5.95 19.75
CA PRO A 382 -5.74 -6.20 20.51
C PRO A 382 -5.27 -7.64 20.31
N LEU A 383 -3.95 -7.81 20.19
CA LEU A 383 -3.33 -9.13 20.10
C LEU A 383 -3.34 -9.83 21.47
N GLU A 384 -3.69 -11.12 21.49
CA GLU A 384 -3.55 -11.97 22.69
C GLU A 384 -2.06 -12.13 23.06
N PHE A 385 -1.19 -12.24 22.04
CA PHE A 385 0.25 -12.34 22.18
C PHE A 385 0.97 -11.56 21.08
N SER A 386 2.04 -10.88 21.46
CA SER A 386 2.95 -10.14 20.57
C SER A 386 4.37 -10.57 20.89
N ALA A 387 5.07 -11.13 19.90
CA ALA A 387 6.48 -11.51 20.05
C ALA A 387 7.34 -10.27 20.32
N ARG A 388 6.95 -9.12 19.76
CA ARG A 388 7.57 -7.83 20.03
C ARG A 388 7.45 -7.44 21.50
N ASP A 389 6.25 -7.50 22.07
CA ASP A 389 6.02 -7.07 23.46
C ASP A 389 6.74 -7.98 24.44
N TRP A 390 6.78 -9.28 24.13
CA TRP A 390 7.57 -10.25 24.90
C TRP A 390 9.07 -9.96 24.79
N LEU A 391 9.60 -9.69 23.59
CA LEU A 391 11.03 -9.42 23.40
C LEU A 391 11.47 -8.04 23.91
N ALA A 392 10.56 -7.10 24.08
CA ALA A 392 10.86 -5.76 24.61
C ALA A 392 11.38 -5.79 26.06
N GLN A 393 11.24 -6.92 26.77
CA GLN A 393 11.83 -7.11 28.09
C GLN A 393 13.36 -7.33 28.05
N PHE A 394 13.93 -7.64 26.88
CA PHE A 394 15.37 -7.80 26.69
C PHE A 394 15.96 -6.50 26.12
N PRO A 395 17.05 -5.97 26.70
CA PRO A 395 17.69 -4.76 26.19
C PRO A 395 18.21 -4.94 24.76
N ALA A 396 18.30 -3.85 24.00
CA ALA A 396 19.00 -3.86 22.72
C ALA A 396 20.52 -3.84 22.96
N SER A 397 21.26 -4.67 22.23
CA SER A 397 22.73 -4.67 22.31
C SER A 397 23.30 -3.32 21.84
N GLN A 398 24.10 -2.67 22.69
CA GLN A 398 24.77 -1.41 22.37
C GLN A 398 26.02 -1.59 21.50
N SER A 399 26.43 -2.83 21.24
CA SER A 399 27.64 -3.09 20.47
C SER A 399 27.39 -2.77 18.99
N ALA A 400 27.82 -1.58 18.57
CA ALA A 400 27.94 -1.24 17.15
C ALA A 400 29.12 -1.96 16.46
N SER A 401 29.93 -2.71 17.23
CA SER A 401 31.22 -3.29 16.83
C SER A 401 31.38 -4.80 17.08
N GLY A 402 30.38 -5.50 17.63
CA GLY A 402 30.42 -6.95 17.82
C GLY A 402 30.02 -7.66 16.54
N SER A 403 30.86 -8.56 16.05
CA SER A 403 30.55 -9.42 14.91
C SER A 403 29.15 -10.04 15.03
N ASP A 404 28.42 -10.13 13.92
CA ASP A 404 27.25 -11.01 13.72
C ASP A 404 27.45 -12.49 14.14
N ALA A 405 28.64 -12.85 14.65
CA ALA A 405 29.11 -14.19 14.95
C ALA A 405 28.59 -14.77 16.29
N ASP A 406 28.26 -13.95 17.29
CA ASP A 406 27.96 -14.45 18.65
C ASP A 406 26.46 -14.49 19.00
N GLY A 407 25.56 -14.47 18.03
CA GLY A 407 24.11 -14.53 18.26
C GLY A 407 23.35 -15.41 17.26
N PHE A 408 22.02 -15.42 17.39
CA PHE A 408 21.13 -16.16 16.49
C PHE A 408 19.92 -15.33 16.05
N GLY A 409 19.32 -15.72 14.93
CA GLY A 409 18.09 -15.12 14.44
C GLY A 409 16.85 -15.79 15.03
N LEU A 410 15.87 -14.99 15.43
CA LEU A 410 14.53 -15.45 15.79
C LEU A 410 13.53 -14.84 14.80
N VAL A 411 12.92 -15.69 13.97
CA VAL A 411 11.94 -15.29 12.96
C VAL A 411 10.57 -15.83 13.34
N VAL A 412 9.65 -14.93 13.66
CA VAL A 412 8.29 -15.25 14.10
C VAL A 412 7.30 -14.80 13.03
N THR A 413 6.64 -15.75 12.37
CA THR A 413 5.58 -15.45 11.38
C THR A 413 4.21 -15.40 12.02
N GLY A 414 3.24 -14.74 11.40
CA GLY A 414 1.89 -14.63 11.97
C GLY A 414 1.66 -13.31 12.71
N ARG A 415 0.42 -13.13 13.17
CA ARG A 415 -0.03 -11.98 13.95
C ARG A 415 0.91 -11.69 15.13
N GLY A 416 1.33 -10.45 15.29
CA GLY A 416 2.27 -10.04 16.34
C GLY A 416 3.69 -10.58 16.20
N GLY A 417 4.04 -11.18 15.05
CA GLY A 417 5.37 -11.70 14.75
C GLY A 417 6.39 -10.61 14.40
N GLY A 418 7.55 -11.04 13.90
CA GLY A 418 8.65 -10.16 13.53
C GLY A 418 9.95 -10.92 13.34
N SER A 419 11.06 -10.21 13.30
CA SER A 419 12.40 -10.81 13.26
C SER A 419 13.34 -10.06 14.17
N TRP A 420 14.08 -10.81 14.99
CA TRP A 420 15.05 -10.29 15.93
C TRP A 420 16.38 -11.04 15.83
N HIS A 421 17.48 -10.32 16.04
CA HIS A 421 18.75 -10.91 16.38
C HIS A 421 18.87 -10.95 17.91
N ILE A 422 19.12 -12.14 18.43
CA ILE A 422 19.30 -12.41 19.86
C ILE A 422 20.78 -12.67 20.11
N SER A 423 21.34 -11.99 21.10
CA SER A 423 22.74 -12.14 21.51
C SER A 423 22.85 -12.20 23.03
N GLU A 424 23.99 -12.66 23.52
CA GLU A 424 24.31 -12.72 24.94
C GLU A 424 25.60 -11.92 25.17
N ASP A 425 25.64 -11.10 26.22
CA ASP A 425 26.87 -10.39 26.58
C ASP A 425 27.80 -11.26 27.46
N GLY A 426 29.01 -10.77 27.75
CA GLY A 426 30.00 -11.49 28.55
C GLY A 426 29.56 -11.76 30.00
N ASP A 427 28.51 -11.10 30.48
CA ASP A 427 27.92 -11.28 31.81
C ASP A 427 26.71 -12.25 31.79
N GLY A 428 26.38 -12.80 30.62
CA GLY A 428 25.27 -13.73 30.43
C GLY A 428 23.90 -13.08 30.27
N ASN A 429 23.83 -11.76 30.06
CA ASN A 429 22.55 -11.08 29.85
C ASN A 429 22.14 -11.20 28.37
N LEU A 430 20.87 -11.52 28.16
CA LEU A 430 20.28 -11.63 26.83
C LEU A 430 19.88 -10.25 26.28
N HIS A 431 20.17 -10.03 25.01
CA HIS A 431 19.83 -8.84 24.24
C HIS A 431 18.99 -9.20 23.03
N ALA A 432 18.01 -8.37 22.68
CA ALA A 432 17.19 -8.51 21.49
C ALA A 432 17.23 -7.23 20.66
N SER A 433 17.60 -7.34 19.39
CA SER A 433 17.61 -6.22 18.44
C SER A 433 16.79 -6.55 17.19
N PRO A 434 16.11 -5.59 16.55
CA PRO A 434 15.42 -5.83 15.29
C PRO A 434 16.37 -6.38 14.22
N GLY A 435 15.98 -7.45 13.51
CA GLY A 435 16.85 -8.06 12.51
C GLY A 435 16.87 -9.59 12.57
N GLY A 436 18.03 -10.20 12.32
CA GLY A 436 18.24 -11.63 12.54
C GLY A 436 17.65 -12.58 11.50
N ALA A 437 16.79 -12.13 10.58
CA ALA A 437 16.30 -12.98 9.49
C ALA A 437 17.44 -13.51 8.58
N GLN A 438 18.58 -12.80 8.57
CA GLN A 438 19.77 -13.14 7.79
C GLN A 438 20.86 -13.83 8.60
N ALA A 439 20.64 -14.07 9.90
CA ALA A 439 21.61 -14.75 10.75
C ALA A 439 21.90 -16.17 10.24
N ARG A 440 23.15 -16.61 10.41
CA ARG A 440 23.64 -17.93 9.98
C ARG A 440 22.92 -19.06 10.71
N LEU A 441 22.75 -18.91 12.02
CA LEU A 441 21.89 -19.73 12.85
C LEU A 441 20.60 -18.97 13.12
N ARG A 442 19.46 -19.58 12.81
CA ARG A 442 18.15 -19.00 13.09
C ARG A 442 17.08 -20.04 13.37
N ALA A 443 16.19 -19.71 14.29
CA ALA A 443 14.96 -20.42 14.55
C ALA A 443 13.78 -19.70 13.89
N ARG A 444 12.96 -20.46 13.18
CA ARG A 444 11.73 -19.99 12.58
C ARG A 444 10.54 -20.74 13.13
N LEU A 445 9.51 -20.00 13.52
CA LEU A 445 8.26 -20.52 14.06
C LEU A 445 7.13 -19.50 13.86
N ASN A 446 5.88 -19.92 14.03
CA ASN A 446 4.76 -18.97 14.03
C ASN A 446 4.49 -18.42 15.44
N SER A 447 3.74 -17.32 15.53
CA SER A 447 3.41 -16.66 16.80
C SER A 447 2.70 -17.58 17.79
N GLU A 448 1.85 -18.50 17.31
CA GLU A 448 1.18 -19.49 18.16
C GLU A 448 2.17 -20.47 18.79
N SER A 449 3.13 -20.96 18.02
CA SER A 449 4.17 -21.86 18.50
C SER A 449 5.12 -21.15 19.47
N LEU A 450 5.46 -19.88 19.20
CA LEU A 450 6.23 -19.08 20.14
C LEU A 450 5.45 -18.89 21.44
N PHE A 451 4.17 -18.53 21.36
CA PHE A 451 3.33 -18.38 22.54
C PHE A 451 3.26 -19.67 23.36
N ALA A 452 3.12 -20.83 22.71
CA ALA A 452 3.11 -22.12 23.38
C ALA A 452 4.43 -22.42 24.10
N LEU A 453 5.58 -22.07 23.50
CA LEU A 453 6.90 -22.21 24.14
C LEU A 453 7.02 -21.30 25.37
N VAL A 454 6.79 -20.00 25.20
CA VAL A 454 7.01 -19.01 26.26
C VAL A 454 5.95 -19.05 27.35
N SER A 455 4.83 -19.73 27.14
CA SER A 455 3.80 -20.00 28.17
C SER A 455 3.97 -21.37 28.83
N GLY A 456 4.96 -22.17 28.43
CA GLY A 456 5.20 -23.50 28.96
C GLY A 456 4.17 -24.56 28.54
N ARG A 457 3.35 -24.30 27.51
CA ARG A 457 2.40 -25.27 26.94
C ARG A 457 3.10 -26.36 26.10
N THR A 458 4.33 -26.10 25.67
CA THR A 458 5.18 -27.08 24.98
C THR A 458 6.65 -26.81 25.31
N THR A 459 7.50 -27.83 25.18
CA THR A 459 8.95 -27.69 25.31
C THR A 459 9.59 -27.42 23.95
N TRP A 460 10.82 -26.94 23.94
CA TRP A 460 11.61 -26.77 22.71
C TRP A 460 11.70 -28.08 21.90
N GLU A 461 12.05 -29.18 22.56
CA GLU A 461 12.13 -30.51 21.96
C GLU A 461 10.78 -30.96 21.42
N GLY A 462 9.69 -30.71 22.16
CA GLY A 462 8.33 -31.02 21.73
C GLY A 462 7.91 -30.22 20.49
N ALA A 463 8.24 -28.94 20.44
CA ALA A 463 7.94 -28.09 19.29
C ALA A 463 8.77 -28.50 18.05
N MET A 464 10.04 -28.84 18.24
CA MET A 464 10.91 -29.39 17.19
C MET A 464 10.36 -30.72 16.64
N ALA A 465 9.99 -31.65 17.52
CA ALA A 465 9.45 -32.97 17.13
C ALA A 465 8.12 -32.86 16.35
N GLN A 466 7.32 -31.83 16.62
CA GLN A 466 6.07 -31.54 15.91
C GLN A 466 6.27 -30.69 14.65
N GLY A 467 7.51 -30.33 14.29
CA GLY A 467 7.81 -29.48 13.14
C GLY A 467 7.32 -28.04 13.28
N ARG A 468 7.05 -27.59 14.52
CA ARG A 468 6.59 -26.22 14.84
C ARG A 468 7.73 -25.21 14.90
N VAL A 469 8.96 -25.70 15.00
CA VAL A 469 10.19 -24.91 14.90
C VAL A 469 11.03 -25.47 13.76
N LEU A 470 11.47 -24.57 12.88
CA LEU A 470 12.41 -24.85 11.82
C LEU A 470 13.76 -24.21 12.17
N LEU A 471 14.78 -25.04 12.34
CA LEU A 471 16.15 -24.60 12.52
C LEU A 471 16.87 -24.50 11.18
N MET A 472 17.53 -23.37 10.97
CA MET A 472 18.41 -23.17 9.82
C MET A 472 19.78 -22.75 10.35
N GLY A 473 20.81 -23.55 10.07
CA GLY A 473 22.17 -23.33 10.59
C GLY A 473 22.85 -24.65 10.98
N GLN A 474 24.04 -24.57 11.58
CA GLN A 474 24.75 -25.75 12.07
C GLN A 474 24.06 -26.29 13.33
N VAL A 475 23.70 -27.57 13.31
CA VAL A 475 22.94 -28.25 14.39
C VAL A 475 23.70 -28.23 15.73
N GLU A 476 25.02 -28.17 15.70
CA GLU A 476 25.90 -28.09 16.87
C GLU A 476 25.65 -26.85 17.73
N GLU A 477 25.08 -25.79 17.17
CA GLU A 477 24.75 -24.54 17.89
C GLU A 477 23.29 -24.50 18.37
N ALA A 478 22.48 -25.53 18.08
CA ALA A 478 21.06 -25.57 18.44
C ALA A 478 20.82 -25.53 19.96
N GLY A 479 21.79 -26.00 20.77
CA GLY A 479 21.72 -25.94 22.23
C GLY A 479 21.65 -24.51 22.77
N ARG A 480 22.16 -23.50 22.03
CA ARG A 480 22.05 -22.09 22.41
C ARG A 480 20.61 -21.58 22.34
N LEU A 481 19.88 -22.01 21.31
CA LEU A 481 18.46 -21.67 21.14
C LEU A 481 17.60 -22.35 22.20
N GLU A 482 17.88 -23.61 22.48
CA GLU A 482 17.22 -24.34 23.57
C GLU A 482 17.47 -23.68 24.93
N ALA A 483 18.72 -23.33 25.23
CA ALA A 483 19.08 -22.60 26.45
C ALA A 483 18.35 -21.25 26.55
N PHE A 484 18.24 -20.51 25.45
CA PHE A 484 17.46 -19.27 25.39
C PHE A 484 15.98 -19.50 25.77
N PHE A 485 15.30 -20.47 25.16
CA PHE A 485 13.90 -20.75 25.47
C PHE A 485 13.70 -21.35 26.87
N GLY A 486 14.70 -22.04 27.42
CA GLY A 486 14.69 -22.53 28.80
C GLY A 486 14.94 -21.45 29.85
N ALA A 487 15.77 -20.45 29.53
CA ALA A 487 16.12 -19.33 30.43
C ALA A 487 15.16 -18.14 30.32
N ALA A 488 14.47 -17.98 29.18
CA ALA A 488 13.60 -16.84 28.95
C ALA A 488 12.41 -16.83 29.93
N PRO A 489 12.04 -15.65 30.47
CA PRO A 489 10.90 -15.53 31.37
C PRO A 489 9.61 -16.05 30.73
N ILE A 490 8.88 -16.88 31.48
CA ILE A 490 7.54 -17.33 31.09
C ILE A 490 6.63 -16.09 31.07
N GLY A 491 6.09 -15.77 29.89
CA GLY A 491 5.17 -14.64 29.74
C GLY A 491 3.91 -14.90 30.55
N LYS A 492 3.57 -14.00 31.49
CA LYS A 492 2.22 -13.99 32.08
C LYS A 492 1.25 -13.59 30.97
N GLY A 493 0.67 -14.56 30.27
CA GLY A 493 -0.39 -14.30 29.31
C GLY A 493 -1.46 -13.43 29.97
N ARG A 494 -1.99 -12.46 29.22
CA ARG A 494 -3.22 -11.75 29.61
C ARG A 494 -4.37 -12.76 29.55
N THR A 495 -4.45 -13.66 30.53
CA THR A 495 -5.64 -14.46 30.75
C THR A 495 -6.74 -13.52 31.24
N GLY A 496 -7.86 -13.52 30.53
CA GLY A 496 -8.91 -12.49 30.54
C GLY A 496 -9.40 -11.98 31.89
N ARG A 497 -9.88 -10.73 31.86
CA ARG A 497 -11.02 -10.28 32.65
C ARG A 497 -12.12 -9.83 31.71
#